data_AF-A0A1S8WW41-F1
#
_entry.id   AF-A0A1S8WW41-F1
#
_cell.length_a   1.000
_cell.length_b   1.000
_cell.length_c   1.000
_cell.angle_alpha   90.00
_cell.angle_beta   90.00
_cell.angle_gamma   90.00
#
_symmetry.space_group_name_H-M   'P 1'
#
loop_
_entity.id
_entity.type
_entity.pdbx_description
1 polymer ?
#
loop_
_entity_poly.entity_id
_entity_poly.type
_entity_poly.pdbx_seq_one_letter_code
_entity_poly.pdbx_strand_id
1 'polypeptide(L)'
;MLVLSTESKIYMGRQPFMVLLDTGGWTRWIPSIKSTSAEFAYRNKYTGQPETSISLNQEFETSYSGEKYRGHVVTDELWVGRVFPQFKFVVVMESTGAVDKREGYDGIIGMRRPPSNDGRCEFSNTTILDYIVEAGIVTDAIFTFRFCGEKGVRGDSWFIHGNLEFGGTRTEYYHPPIVSLSLYQGTQWVVDITSIEYGDLLLCERCLAYADTGSPDTYAPAEASNKILETLTVDKHVHGLLHVPAHKLNQVRPLRIKLASRIFTVPSQELTRFVWNVGFYHFAIQIEPDTSEKTWTLGVSLLRHFYLLFDQQNNQMGFAAVHQPGMRRFSWFVNGDLTFGGLRQDFHHLPIVYLPTYQSRQWMVYIDSIVYGDVVLCMPCRALLDTGTPGTRAPGKAIQKLLQNSVVEVYDAAVLHVPLQLLPNLLPITMNLRSHAFTLHPEQLVRPVGNVYAFAIDGTPDGSENKWLIGISFLRHFHTIFDQQNNRVGFAAVKC
;
A
#
# COMPACT_ATOMS: atom_id res chain seq x y z
N MET A 1 -17.58 6.82 -0.63
CA MET A 1 -16.46 5.94 -1.01
C MET A 1 -16.94 4.49 -1.02
N LEU A 2 -16.69 3.76 -2.11
CA LEU A 2 -16.95 2.33 -2.25
C LEU A 2 -15.61 1.59 -2.23
N VAL A 3 -15.50 0.50 -1.47
CA VAL A 3 -14.23 -0.20 -1.24
C VAL A 3 -14.39 -1.67 -1.62
N LEU A 4 -13.47 -2.17 -2.42
CA LEU A 4 -13.37 -3.57 -2.83
C LEU A 4 -12.01 -4.12 -2.42
N SER A 5 -11.99 -5.40 -2.04
CA SER A 5 -10.73 -6.14 -2.04
C SER A 5 -10.31 -6.37 -3.49
N THR A 6 -9.01 -6.40 -3.76
CA THR A 6 -8.49 -6.81 -5.08
C THR A 6 -8.83 -8.26 -5.44
N GLU A 7 -9.31 -9.06 -4.47
CA GLU A 7 -9.78 -10.43 -4.66
C GLU A 7 -11.31 -10.57 -4.53
N SER A 8 -12.04 -9.47 -4.35
CA SER A 8 -13.50 -9.53 -4.20
C SER A 8 -14.15 -10.07 -5.47
N LYS A 9 -15.05 -11.05 -5.30
CA LYS A 9 -15.94 -11.45 -6.39
C LYS A 9 -16.91 -10.32 -6.70
N ILE A 10 -17.09 -10.05 -7.98
CA ILE A 10 -18.22 -9.27 -8.49
C ILE A 10 -19.32 -10.24 -8.91
N TYR A 11 -20.55 -9.75 -9.10
CA TYR A 11 -21.62 -10.60 -9.64
C TYR A 11 -22.14 -10.01 -10.94
N MET A 12 -22.22 -10.83 -11.98
CA MET A 12 -22.87 -10.50 -13.25
C MET A 12 -24.09 -11.40 -13.41
N GLY A 13 -25.28 -10.85 -13.60
CA GLY A 13 -26.52 -11.64 -13.68
C GLY A 13 -26.71 -12.56 -12.46
N ARG A 14 -26.34 -12.05 -11.28
CA ARG A 14 -26.37 -12.78 -9.99
C ARG A 14 -25.41 -13.99 -9.92
N GLN A 15 -24.48 -14.12 -10.86
CA GLN A 15 -23.43 -15.14 -10.85
C GLN A 15 -22.10 -14.55 -10.40
N PRO A 16 -21.38 -15.20 -9.47
CA PRO A 16 -20.13 -14.68 -8.96
C PRO A 16 -18.98 -14.91 -9.95
N PHE A 17 -18.15 -13.89 -10.16
CA PHE A 17 -16.92 -13.95 -10.96
C PHE A 17 -15.77 -13.27 -10.23
N MET A 18 -14.58 -13.86 -10.32
CA MET A 18 -13.33 -13.19 -10.03
C MET A 18 -12.89 -12.45 -11.29
N VAL A 19 -12.66 -11.14 -11.22
CA VAL A 19 -12.25 -10.36 -12.40
C VAL A 19 -10.96 -9.60 -12.16
N LEU A 20 -10.14 -9.52 -13.19
CA LEU A 20 -9.02 -8.60 -13.24
C LEU A 20 -9.53 -7.19 -13.53
N LEU A 21 -9.22 -6.25 -12.64
CA LEU A 21 -9.51 -4.83 -12.84
C LEU A 21 -8.27 -4.19 -13.46
N ASP A 22 -8.33 -4.02 -14.78
CA ASP A 22 -7.18 -3.78 -15.65
C ASP A 22 -7.12 -2.32 -16.10
N THR A 23 -6.13 -1.55 -15.64
CA THR A 23 -5.94 -0.16 -16.06
C THR A 23 -5.22 -0.01 -17.39
N GLY A 24 -4.54 -1.05 -17.89
CA GLY A 24 -3.98 -1.08 -19.25
C GLY A 24 -5.05 -1.28 -20.32
N GLY A 25 -6.11 -2.01 -20.00
CA GLY A 25 -7.21 -2.37 -20.89
C GLY A 25 -8.49 -1.53 -20.73
N TRP A 26 -9.35 -1.59 -21.76
CA TRP A 26 -10.65 -0.93 -21.79
C TRP A 26 -11.82 -1.89 -22.05
N THR A 27 -11.54 -3.13 -22.47
CA THR A 27 -12.60 -4.12 -22.68
C THR A 27 -12.99 -4.79 -21.39
N ARG A 28 -14.23 -5.27 -21.36
CA ARG A 28 -14.77 -6.05 -20.24
C ARG A 28 -15.46 -7.29 -20.74
N TRP A 29 -15.07 -8.43 -20.20
CA TRP A 29 -15.49 -9.72 -20.74
C TRP A 29 -15.51 -10.83 -19.69
N ILE A 30 -16.43 -11.77 -19.88
CA ILE A 30 -16.59 -13.00 -19.09
C ILE A 30 -16.80 -14.17 -20.06
N PRO A 31 -16.21 -15.36 -19.83
CA PRO A 31 -16.38 -16.50 -20.73
C PRO A 31 -17.80 -17.07 -20.65
N SER A 32 -18.31 -17.54 -21.78
CA SER A 32 -19.63 -18.15 -21.92
C SER A 32 -19.62 -19.62 -21.49
N ILE A 33 -20.72 -20.11 -20.92
CA ILE A 33 -20.92 -21.55 -20.65
C ILE A 33 -20.87 -22.38 -21.94
N LYS A 34 -21.18 -21.75 -23.07
CA LYS A 34 -21.16 -22.37 -24.40
C LYS A 34 -19.75 -22.45 -25.01
N SER A 35 -18.74 -21.84 -24.38
CA SER A 35 -17.37 -21.87 -24.90
C SER A 35 -16.70 -23.22 -24.66
N THR A 36 -16.09 -23.75 -25.72
CA THR A 36 -15.28 -24.98 -25.73
C THR A 36 -13.77 -24.69 -25.70
N SER A 37 -13.37 -23.41 -25.66
CA SER A 37 -11.97 -23.00 -25.56
C SER A 37 -11.30 -23.56 -24.31
N ALA A 38 -10.13 -24.18 -24.49
CA ALA A 38 -9.35 -24.80 -23.42
C ALA A 38 -8.92 -23.76 -22.37
N GLU A 39 -8.74 -22.52 -22.80
CA GLU A 39 -8.38 -21.34 -22.03
C GLU A 39 -9.38 -21.03 -20.91
N PHE A 40 -10.64 -21.45 -21.08
CA PHE A 40 -11.72 -21.22 -20.13
C PHE A 40 -12.16 -22.49 -19.39
N ALA A 41 -11.43 -23.60 -19.53
CA ALA A 41 -11.83 -24.89 -18.96
C ALA A 41 -12.02 -24.86 -17.44
N TYR A 42 -11.20 -24.06 -16.73
CA TYR A 42 -11.20 -23.95 -15.27
C TYR A 42 -11.82 -22.66 -14.73
N ARG A 43 -12.35 -21.80 -15.61
CA ARG A 43 -12.94 -20.50 -15.23
C ARG A 43 -14.44 -20.66 -14.97
N ASN A 44 -14.99 -19.83 -14.09
CA ASN A 44 -16.44 -19.67 -14.00
C ASN A 44 -16.98 -19.09 -15.31
N LYS A 45 -18.07 -19.67 -15.80
CA LYS A 45 -18.65 -19.30 -17.10
C LYS A 45 -20.03 -18.71 -16.92
N TYR A 46 -20.29 -17.61 -17.63
CA TYR A 46 -21.57 -16.92 -17.66
C TYR A 46 -22.63 -17.74 -18.39
N THR A 47 -23.77 -17.93 -17.75
CA THR A 47 -24.90 -18.66 -18.34
C THR A 47 -25.98 -17.76 -18.94
N GLY A 48 -26.06 -16.49 -18.49
CA GLY A 48 -27.10 -15.53 -18.87
C GLY A 48 -28.48 -15.90 -18.35
N GLN A 49 -28.88 -15.31 -17.22
CA GLN A 49 -30.22 -15.53 -16.66
C GLN A 49 -31.26 -14.85 -17.55
N PRO A 50 -32.31 -15.56 -18.03
CA PRO A 50 -33.29 -14.98 -18.95
C PRO A 50 -34.02 -13.74 -18.41
N GLU A 51 -34.09 -13.58 -17.09
CA GLU A 51 -34.80 -12.48 -16.44
C GLU A 51 -34.08 -11.13 -16.53
N THR A 52 -32.76 -11.14 -16.65
CA THR A 52 -31.93 -9.93 -16.53
C THR A 52 -30.97 -9.74 -17.71
N SER A 53 -30.57 -10.83 -18.36
CA SER A 53 -29.63 -10.82 -19.49
C SER A 53 -30.31 -10.44 -20.80
N ILE A 54 -29.83 -9.38 -21.46
CA ILE A 54 -30.30 -8.93 -22.77
C ILE A 54 -29.13 -8.97 -23.77
N SER A 55 -29.30 -9.72 -24.87
CA SER A 55 -28.36 -9.69 -25.99
C SER A 55 -28.52 -8.41 -26.80
N LEU A 56 -27.41 -7.76 -27.16
CA LEU A 56 -27.41 -6.60 -28.05
C LEU A 56 -27.20 -6.96 -29.53
N ASN A 57 -27.09 -8.27 -29.86
CA ASN A 57 -26.84 -8.77 -31.22
C ASN A 57 -25.62 -8.12 -31.92
N GLN A 58 -24.63 -7.73 -31.12
CA GLN A 58 -23.37 -7.15 -31.58
C GLN A 58 -22.25 -8.15 -31.32
N GLU A 59 -21.52 -8.54 -32.36
CA GLU A 59 -20.28 -9.31 -32.20
C GLU A 59 -19.14 -8.40 -31.77
N PHE A 60 -18.21 -8.96 -31.00
CA PHE A 60 -16.99 -8.28 -30.57
C PHE A 60 -15.80 -9.21 -30.69
N GLU A 61 -14.71 -8.68 -31.27
CA GLU A 61 -13.43 -9.36 -31.36
C GLU A 61 -12.33 -8.41 -30.90
N THR A 62 -11.41 -8.92 -30.08
CA THR A 62 -10.27 -8.16 -29.56
C THR A 62 -9.07 -9.08 -29.35
N SER A 63 -7.90 -8.51 -29.19
CA SER A 63 -6.69 -9.24 -28.84
C SER A 63 -5.89 -8.55 -27.74
N TYR A 64 -5.38 -9.33 -26.79
CA TYR A 64 -4.55 -8.87 -25.67
C TYR A 64 -3.40 -9.84 -25.46
N SER A 65 -2.18 -9.32 -25.31
CA SER A 65 -1.01 -10.13 -24.92
C SER A 65 -0.79 -11.40 -25.78
N GLY A 66 -1.18 -11.36 -27.05
CA GLY A 66 -1.09 -12.50 -27.99
C GLY A 66 -2.30 -13.45 -27.98
N GLU A 67 -3.26 -13.25 -27.10
CA GLU A 67 -4.55 -13.93 -27.09
C GLU A 67 -5.58 -13.17 -27.92
N LYS A 68 -6.50 -13.90 -28.53
CA LYS A 68 -7.65 -13.36 -29.27
C LYS A 68 -8.94 -13.86 -28.64
N TYR A 69 -9.86 -12.94 -28.46
CA TYR A 69 -11.15 -13.16 -27.84
C TYR A 69 -12.26 -12.77 -28.80
N ARG A 70 -13.22 -13.67 -28.99
CA ARG A 70 -14.41 -13.42 -29.81
C ARG A 70 -15.68 -13.77 -29.05
N GLY A 71 -16.66 -12.89 -29.11
CA GLY A 71 -17.91 -13.00 -28.34
C GLY A 71 -19.01 -12.08 -28.83
N HIS A 72 -20.04 -11.92 -28.00
CA HIS A 72 -21.15 -11.02 -28.26
C HIS A 72 -21.39 -10.09 -27.08
N VAL A 73 -21.87 -8.88 -27.36
CA VAL A 73 -22.16 -7.88 -26.33
C VAL A 73 -23.54 -8.15 -25.72
N VAL A 74 -23.59 -8.16 -24.40
CA VAL A 74 -24.81 -8.31 -23.60
C VAL A 74 -24.93 -7.17 -22.59
N THR A 75 -26.14 -6.96 -22.07
CA THR A 75 -26.38 -6.17 -20.86
C THR A 75 -26.98 -7.05 -19.78
N ASP A 76 -26.49 -6.93 -18.55
CA ASP A 76 -27.07 -7.59 -17.38
C ASP A 76 -26.81 -6.75 -16.12
N GLU A 77 -27.34 -7.19 -14.98
CA GLU A 77 -27.10 -6.68 -13.64
C GLU A 77 -25.64 -6.93 -13.23
N LEU A 78 -24.86 -5.86 -13.03
CA LEU A 78 -23.60 -5.91 -12.29
C LEU A 78 -23.86 -5.61 -10.81
N TRP A 79 -23.35 -6.42 -9.89
CA TRP A 79 -23.35 -6.13 -8.47
C TRP A 79 -21.93 -5.87 -7.95
N VAL A 80 -21.73 -4.66 -7.44
CA VAL A 80 -20.50 -4.21 -6.78
C VAL A 80 -20.89 -3.29 -5.62
N GLY A 81 -21.27 -3.88 -4.49
CA GLY A 81 -21.87 -3.17 -3.34
C GLY A 81 -23.28 -2.62 -3.60
N ARG A 82 -23.63 -2.31 -4.86
CA ARG A 82 -24.96 -1.99 -5.39
C ARG A 82 -25.18 -2.66 -6.75
N VAL A 83 -26.43 -2.70 -7.19
CA VAL A 83 -26.84 -3.24 -8.50
C VAL A 83 -26.81 -2.14 -9.56
N PHE A 84 -26.20 -2.44 -10.70
CA PHE A 84 -26.22 -1.66 -11.94
C PHE A 84 -26.95 -2.47 -13.01
N PRO A 85 -28.22 -2.15 -13.34
CA PRO A 85 -29.10 -3.06 -14.09
C PRO A 85 -28.78 -3.20 -15.58
N GLN A 86 -27.99 -2.30 -16.16
CA GLN A 86 -27.67 -2.28 -17.59
C GLN A 86 -26.16 -2.17 -17.83
N PHE A 87 -25.40 -3.01 -17.14
CA PHE A 87 -23.95 -3.07 -17.34
C PHE A 87 -23.65 -3.83 -18.64
N LYS A 88 -22.97 -3.16 -19.58
CA LYS A 88 -22.61 -3.74 -20.88
C LYS A 88 -21.30 -4.51 -20.77
N PHE A 89 -21.24 -5.74 -21.25
CA PHE A 89 -19.99 -6.51 -21.33
C PHE A 89 -20.02 -7.56 -22.44
N VAL A 90 -18.86 -8.16 -22.72
CA VAL A 90 -18.72 -9.19 -23.76
C VAL A 90 -18.80 -10.58 -23.14
N VAL A 91 -19.69 -11.42 -23.67
CA VAL A 91 -19.75 -12.85 -23.36
C VAL A 91 -18.89 -13.58 -24.39
N VAL A 92 -17.71 -14.04 -23.96
CA VAL A 92 -16.71 -14.62 -24.85
C VAL A 92 -17.03 -16.07 -25.15
N MET A 93 -17.11 -16.39 -26.44
CA MET A 93 -17.43 -17.73 -26.95
C MET A 93 -16.19 -18.48 -27.36
N GLU A 94 -15.19 -17.76 -27.89
CA GLU A 94 -13.96 -18.33 -28.42
C GLU A 94 -12.77 -17.53 -27.88
N SER A 95 -11.76 -18.25 -27.40
CA SER A 95 -10.41 -17.76 -27.12
C SER A 95 -9.42 -18.62 -27.89
N THR A 96 -8.35 -17.99 -28.38
CA THR A 96 -7.19 -18.66 -28.95
C THR A 96 -5.93 -17.90 -28.55
N GLY A 97 -4.87 -18.60 -28.17
CA GLY A 97 -3.58 -17.97 -27.87
C GLY A 97 -2.79 -18.72 -26.81
N ALA A 98 -1.68 -18.11 -26.38
CA ALA A 98 -0.92 -18.62 -25.26
C ALA A 98 -1.54 -18.11 -23.96
N VAL A 99 -2.23 -18.99 -23.24
CA VAL A 99 -2.74 -18.66 -21.90
C VAL A 99 -1.59 -18.54 -20.94
N ASP A 100 -1.54 -17.42 -20.23
CA ASP A 100 -0.71 -17.34 -19.06
C ASP A 100 -1.32 -18.20 -17.95
N LYS A 101 -0.70 -19.36 -17.69
CA LYS A 101 -1.14 -20.31 -16.66
C LYS A 101 -1.12 -19.73 -15.24
N ARG A 102 -0.56 -18.51 -15.08
CA ARG A 102 -0.59 -17.72 -13.85
C ARG A 102 -1.92 -16.99 -13.63
N GLU A 103 -2.83 -16.98 -14.61
CA GLU A 103 -4.15 -16.31 -14.49
C GLU A 103 -5.20 -17.18 -13.81
N GLY A 104 -5.95 -16.60 -12.88
CA GLY A 104 -7.03 -17.29 -12.14
C GLY A 104 -8.22 -16.41 -11.85
N TYR A 105 -8.30 -15.29 -12.56
CA TYR A 105 -9.55 -14.58 -12.75
C TYR A 105 -10.37 -15.28 -13.84
N ASP A 106 -11.68 -15.15 -13.72
CA ASP A 106 -12.65 -15.66 -14.69
C ASP A 106 -12.71 -14.78 -15.93
N GLY A 107 -12.59 -13.46 -15.76
CA GLY A 107 -12.60 -12.48 -16.85
C GLY A 107 -11.95 -11.16 -16.46
N ILE A 108 -12.13 -10.14 -17.30
CA ILE A 108 -11.45 -8.83 -17.18
C ILE A 108 -12.49 -7.71 -17.19
N ILE A 109 -12.24 -6.64 -16.44
CA ILE A 109 -12.90 -5.34 -16.58
C ILE A 109 -11.84 -4.27 -16.77
N GLY A 110 -11.80 -3.69 -17.96
CA GLY A 110 -10.98 -2.53 -18.27
C GLY A 110 -11.39 -1.29 -17.48
N MET A 111 -10.38 -0.57 -16.99
CA MET A 111 -10.47 0.56 -16.07
C MET A 111 -10.02 1.88 -16.72
N ARG A 112 -9.86 1.91 -18.05
CA ARG A 112 -9.63 3.14 -18.81
C ARG A 112 -10.61 3.29 -19.96
N ARG A 113 -10.64 4.50 -20.52
CA ARG A 113 -11.40 4.77 -21.73
C ARG A 113 -10.71 4.14 -22.96
N PRO A 114 -11.49 3.71 -23.97
CA PRO A 114 -10.93 3.30 -25.24
C PRO A 114 -10.21 4.47 -25.93
N PRO A 115 -9.28 4.19 -26.86
CA PRO A 115 -8.74 5.22 -27.75
C PRO A 115 -9.85 5.92 -28.53
N SER A 116 -9.71 7.22 -28.78
CA SER A 116 -10.67 7.98 -29.58
C SER A 116 -10.76 7.45 -31.01
N ASN A 117 -11.96 7.46 -31.61
CA ASN A 117 -12.25 7.20 -33.03
C ASN A 117 -12.32 5.73 -33.52
N ASP A 118 -12.50 4.72 -32.64
CA ASP A 118 -12.94 3.38 -33.09
C ASP A 118 -14.39 3.11 -32.70
N GLY A 119 -15.30 3.14 -33.68
CA GLY A 119 -16.74 2.87 -33.49
C GLY A 119 -17.02 1.45 -32.96
N ARG A 120 -16.09 0.50 -33.11
CA ARG A 120 -16.21 -0.84 -32.51
C ARG A 120 -16.12 -0.82 -30.99
N CYS A 121 -15.58 0.25 -30.41
CA CYS A 121 -15.37 0.40 -28.97
C CYS A 121 -16.48 1.21 -28.27
N GLU A 122 -17.58 1.57 -28.96
CA GLU A 122 -18.61 2.48 -28.42
C GLU A 122 -19.22 1.98 -27.09
N PHE A 123 -19.50 0.68 -26.95
CA PHE A 123 -20.01 0.13 -25.69
C PHE A 123 -18.99 0.16 -24.53
N SER A 124 -17.71 0.36 -24.84
CA SER A 124 -16.63 0.47 -23.86
C SER A 124 -16.33 1.93 -23.47
N ASN A 125 -17.04 2.91 -24.05
CA ASN A 125 -16.86 4.33 -23.71
C ASN A 125 -17.21 4.64 -22.24
N THR A 126 -18.25 3.98 -21.70
CA THR A 126 -18.69 4.14 -20.31
C THR A 126 -17.84 3.25 -19.39
N THR A 127 -16.91 3.80 -18.62
CA THR A 127 -16.08 3.02 -17.70
C THR A 127 -16.90 2.50 -16.51
N ILE A 128 -16.37 1.53 -15.74
CA ILE A 128 -17.02 1.12 -14.48
C ILE A 128 -17.14 2.29 -13.49
N LEU A 129 -16.18 3.22 -13.50
CA LEU A 129 -16.24 4.43 -12.68
C LEU A 129 -17.39 5.33 -13.13
N ASP A 130 -17.66 5.46 -14.45
CA ASP A 130 -18.82 6.21 -14.96
C ASP A 130 -20.13 5.65 -14.42
N TYR A 131 -20.32 4.32 -14.47
CA TYR A 131 -21.50 3.66 -13.87
C TYR A 131 -21.65 3.96 -12.37
N ILE A 132 -20.55 3.95 -11.61
CA ILE A 132 -20.55 4.21 -10.16
C ILE A 132 -20.90 5.68 -9.86
N VAL A 133 -20.39 6.63 -10.65
CA VAL A 133 -20.66 8.07 -10.52
C VAL A 133 -22.09 8.37 -10.93
N GLU A 134 -22.57 7.87 -12.06
CA GLU A 134 -23.95 8.05 -12.56
C GLU A 134 -24.99 7.50 -11.59
N ALA A 135 -24.68 6.41 -10.88
CA ALA A 135 -25.53 5.86 -9.83
C ALA A 135 -25.53 6.68 -8.52
N GLY A 136 -24.75 7.76 -8.43
CA GLY A 136 -24.65 8.63 -7.25
C GLY A 136 -23.99 7.97 -6.04
N ILE A 137 -23.20 6.91 -6.24
CA ILE A 137 -22.50 6.21 -5.14
C ILE A 137 -21.32 7.05 -4.64
N VAL A 138 -20.67 7.76 -5.57
CA VAL A 138 -19.56 8.66 -5.32
C VAL A 138 -19.76 9.93 -6.15
N THR A 139 -19.22 11.05 -5.67
CA THR A 139 -19.23 12.33 -6.39
C THR A 139 -17.98 12.50 -7.25
N ASP A 140 -16.83 12.10 -6.72
CA ASP A 140 -15.54 12.32 -7.36
C ASP A 140 -15.25 11.16 -8.30
N ALA A 141 -14.99 11.46 -9.58
CA ALA A 141 -14.69 10.45 -10.59
C ALA A 141 -13.21 10.02 -10.48
N ILE A 142 -12.86 9.47 -9.32
CA ILE A 142 -11.52 8.97 -9.00
C ILE A 142 -11.60 7.54 -8.47
N PHE A 143 -10.52 6.79 -8.65
CA PHE A 143 -10.32 5.53 -7.92
C PHE A 143 -8.86 5.36 -7.49
N THR A 144 -8.63 4.54 -6.48
CA THR A 144 -7.28 4.28 -5.97
C THR A 144 -6.98 2.79 -5.87
N PHE A 145 -5.74 2.44 -6.16
CA PHE A 145 -5.22 1.09 -5.94
C PHE A 145 -4.15 1.11 -4.87
N ARG A 146 -4.26 0.14 -3.96
CA ARG A 146 -3.20 -0.24 -3.02
C ARG A 146 -3.03 -1.75 -3.07
N PHE A 147 -1.87 -2.19 -3.52
CA PHE A 147 -1.50 -3.60 -3.49
C PHE A 147 -0.76 -3.91 -2.18
N CYS A 148 -1.18 -4.96 -1.46
CA CYS A 148 -0.50 -5.41 -0.25
C CYS A 148 0.08 -6.81 -0.47
N GLY A 149 1.41 -6.90 -0.58
CA GLY A 149 2.11 -8.19 -0.57
C GLY A 149 2.58 -8.55 0.85
N GLU A 150 2.61 -9.83 1.17
CA GLU A 150 3.43 -10.32 2.28
C GLU A 150 4.92 -10.09 1.96
N LYS A 151 5.73 -9.71 2.96
CA LYS A 151 7.18 -9.56 2.78
C LYS A 151 7.77 -10.91 2.39
N GLY A 152 8.44 -10.96 1.22
CA GLY A 152 9.11 -12.18 0.77
C GLY A 152 8.20 -13.26 0.16
N VAL A 153 6.87 -13.11 0.22
CA VAL A 153 5.93 -13.97 -0.52
C VAL A 153 5.49 -13.20 -1.76
N ARG A 154 5.90 -13.72 -2.92
CA ARG A 154 5.55 -13.14 -4.21
C ARG A 154 4.95 -14.22 -5.09
N GLY A 155 3.63 -14.23 -5.16
CA GLY A 155 2.91 -14.98 -6.18
C GLY A 155 3.16 -14.38 -7.55
N ASP A 156 2.92 -15.19 -8.57
CA ASP A 156 2.97 -14.90 -10.01
C ASP A 156 1.87 -13.89 -10.47
N SER A 157 1.48 -12.96 -9.58
CA SER A 157 0.18 -12.29 -9.43
C SER A 157 -0.90 -13.27 -8.97
N TRP A 158 -1.30 -13.19 -7.69
CA TRP A 158 -2.64 -12.88 -7.15
C TRP A 158 -2.41 -12.40 -5.72
N PHE A 159 -2.85 -11.18 -5.41
CA PHE A 159 -2.58 -10.53 -4.12
C PHE A 159 -3.56 -11.04 -3.07
N ILE A 160 -3.05 -11.74 -2.06
CA ILE A 160 -3.85 -12.18 -0.90
C ILE A 160 -4.54 -10.99 -0.20
N HIS A 161 -3.97 -9.77 -0.32
CA HIS A 161 -4.48 -8.55 0.30
C HIS A 161 -4.29 -7.30 -0.60
N GLY A 162 -5.28 -6.41 -0.66
CA GLY A 162 -5.22 -5.16 -1.41
C GLY A 162 -6.56 -4.43 -1.42
N ASN A 163 -6.58 -3.17 -1.85
CA ASN A 163 -7.78 -2.35 -1.90
C ASN A 163 -7.89 -1.62 -3.24
N LEU A 164 -9.07 -1.70 -3.84
CA LEU A 164 -9.56 -0.76 -4.83
C LEU A 164 -10.64 0.11 -4.17
N GLU A 165 -10.50 1.42 -4.28
CA GLU A 165 -11.45 2.37 -3.67
C GLU A 165 -11.94 3.36 -4.72
N PHE A 166 -13.25 3.57 -4.79
CA PHE A 166 -13.88 4.57 -5.66
C PHE A 166 -14.29 5.80 -4.86
N GLY A 167 -14.05 6.98 -5.43
CA GLY A 167 -14.55 8.26 -4.95
C GLY A 167 -13.87 8.80 -3.69
N GLY A 168 -12.60 8.47 -3.48
CA GLY A 168 -11.83 9.04 -2.39
C GLY A 168 -10.44 8.44 -2.26
N THR A 169 -9.67 9.01 -1.32
CA THR A 169 -8.33 8.56 -0.95
C THR A 169 -8.26 8.27 0.55
N ARG A 170 -7.39 7.35 0.97
CA ARG A 170 -7.11 7.05 2.38
C ARG A 170 -5.73 7.52 2.78
N THR A 171 -5.68 8.67 3.46
CA THR A 171 -4.42 9.33 3.85
C THR A 171 -3.51 8.48 4.73
N GLU A 172 -4.06 7.50 5.45
CA GLU A 172 -3.34 6.54 6.28
C GLU A 172 -2.57 5.47 5.48
N TYR A 173 -2.88 5.32 4.18
CA TYR A 173 -2.26 4.32 3.31
C TYR A 173 -1.05 4.81 2.56
N TYR A 174 -0.68 6.08 2.68
CA TYR A 174 0.47 6.63 2.01
C TYR A 174 1.13 7.76 2.77
N HIS A 175 2.45 7.85 2.61
CA HIS A 175 3.22 9.01 3.04
C HIS A 175 4.56 8.98 2.27
N PRO A 176 5.06 10.11 1.74
CA PRO A 176 4.53 11.49 1.77
C PRO A 176 3.28 11.74 0.88
N PRO A 177 2.65 12.94 0.90
CA PRO A 177 1.41 13.26 0.16
C PRO A 177 1.49 12.99 -1.34
N ILE A 178 0.41 12.61 -2.01
CA ILE A 178 0.39 12.25 -3.45
C ILE A 178 1.06 13.30 -4.36
N VAL A 179 1.86 12.82 -5.32
CA VAL A 179 2.35 13.60 -6.46
C VAL A 179 1.43 13.33 -7.65
N SER A 180 0.74 14.36 -8.13
CA SER A 180 -0.14 14.26 -9.29
C SER A 180 0.60 14.64 -10.58
N LEU A 181 0.41 13.84 -11.62
CA LEU A 181 0.92 14.04 -12.96
C LEU A 181 -0.26 14.12 -13.94
N SER A 182 -0.19 15.00 -14.92
CA SER A 182 -1.17 15.04 -16.01
C SER A 182 -1.01 13.82 -16.93
N LEU A 183 -2.12 13.29 -17.41
CA LEU A 183 -2.10 12.19 -18.38
C LEU A 183 -1.61 12.65 -19.74
N TYR A 184 -0.83 11.79 -20.39
CA TYR A 184 -0.48 11.92 -21.79
C TYR A 184 -1.72 11.53 -22.63
N GLN A 185 -2.24 12.48 -23.42
CA GLN A 185 -3.40 12.29 -24.33
C GLN A 185 -4.76 11.96 -23.68
N GLY A 186 -4.88 11.97 -22.35
CA GLY A 186 -6.15 12.07 -21.60
C GLY A 186 -7.11 10.87 -21.61
N THR A 187 -6.91 9.87 -22.46
CA THR A 187 -7.74 8.65 -22.53
C THR A 187 -7.06 7.42 -21.93
N GLN A 188 -5.74 7.46 -21.80
CA GLN A 188 -4.92 6.38 -21.28
C GLN A 188 -4.25 6.80 -19.97
N TRP A 189 -4.00 5.83 -19.10
CA TRP A 189 -3.25 6.03 -17.85
C TRP A 189 -1.74 6.06 -18.13
N VAL A 190 -1.34 7.00 -18.98
CA VAL A 190 0.04 7.22 -19.41
C VAL A 190 0.55 8.50 -18.79
N VAL A 191 1.73 8.46 -18.19
CA VAL A 191 2.37 9.63 -17.56
C VAL A 191 3.80 9.83 -18.06
N ASP A 192 4.29 11.08 -17.97
CA ASP A 192 5.70 11.43 -18.18
C ASP A 192 6.49 11.18 -16.89
N ILE A 193 7.40 10.21 -16.94
CA ILE A 193 8.36 9.91 -15.88
C ILE A 193 9.63 10.71 -16.13
N THR A 194 10.04 11.50 -15.14
CA THR A 194 11.19 12.39 -15.24
C THR A 194 12.50 11.61 -15.42
N SER A 195 12.74 10.59 -14.61
CA SER A 195 13.86 9.66 -14.82
C SER A 195 13.60 8.31 -14.15
N ILE A 196 14.22 7.26 -14.70
CA ILE A 196 14.33 5.95 -14.07
C ILE A 196 15.81 5.58 -14.03
N GLU A 197 16.33 5.28 -12.83
CA GLU A 197 17.74 4.96 -12.59
C GLU A 197 17.86 3.63 -11.84
N TYR A 198 18.73 2.74 -12.28
CA TYR A 198 19.06 1.49 -11.58
C TYR A 198 20.49 1.57 -11.01
N GLY A 199 20.60 1.80 -9.71
CA GLY A 199 21.87 2.24 -9.12
C GLY A 199 22.31 3.57 -9.73
N ASP A 200 23.45 3.56 -10.42
CA ASP A 200 24.02 4.74 -11.12
C ASP A 200 23.68 4.75 -12.62
N LEU A 201 22.98 3.73 -13.12
CA LEU A 201 22.64 3.58 -14.52
C LEU A 201 21.33 4.31 -14.83
N LEU A 202 21.39 5.33 -15.68
CA LEU A 202 20.20 6.02 -16.20
C LEU A 202 19.53 5.15 -17.26
N LEU A 203 18.35 4.60 -16.93
CA LEU A 203 17.57 3.75 -17.82
C LEU A 203 16.75 4.59 -18.80
N CYS A 204 16.10 5.65 -18.31
CA CYS A 204 15.38 6.61 -19.12
C CYS A 204 15.45 8.02 -18.52
N GLU A 205 15.37 9.03 -19.38
CA GLU A 205 15.09 10.43 -19.02
C GLU A 205 13.88 10.88 -19.83
N ARG A 206 12.88 11.47 -19.15
CA ARG A 206 11.61 11.92 -19.76
C ARG A 206 10.94 10.86 -20.62
N CYS A 207 10.61 9.72 -20.02
CA CYS A 207 9.98 8.61 -20.72
C CYS A 207 8.49 8.49 -20.38
N LEU A 208 7.69 8.03 -21.35
CA LEU A 208 6.29 7.74 -21.15
C LEU A 208 6.13 6.36 -20.49
N ALA A 209 5.14 6.22 -19.63
CA ALA A 209 4.82 4.96 -19.00
C ALA A 209 3.32 4.75 -18.81
N TYR A 210 2.81 3.59 -19.23
CA TYR A 210 1.51 3.06 -18.83
C TYR A 210 1.58 2.61 -17.38
N ALA A 211 0.58 2.97 -16.57
CA ALA A 211 0.35 2.33 -15.28
C ALA A 211 -0.72 1.24 -15.46
N ASP A 212 -0.27 0.00 -15.48
CA ASP A 212 -1.06 -1.15 -15.88
C ASP A 212 -1.19 -2.16 -14.72
N THR A 213 -2.35 -2.18 -14.07
CA THR A 213 -2.69 -3.14 -13.02
C THR A 213 -3.01 -4.54 -13.56
N GLY A 214 -3.28 -4.66 -14.86
CA GLY A 214 -3.48 -5.94 -15.52
C GLY A 214 -2.18 -6.66 -15.86
N SER A 215 -1.07 -5.92 -15.95
CA SER A 215 0.25 -6.48 -16.21
C SER A 215 0.96 -6.95 -14.93
N PRO A 216 1.33 -8.24 -14.78
CA PRO A 216 2.01 -8.73 -13.57
C PRO A 216 3.44 -8.20 -13.43
N ASP A 217 4.13 -8.03 -14.57
CA ASP A 217 5.53 -7.64 -14.65
C ASP A 217 5.65 -6.24 -15.26
N THR A 218 6.72 -5.51 -14.89
CA THR A 218 7.03 -4.22 -15.53
C THR A 218 7.83 -4.50 -16.78
N TYR A 219 7.43 -3.94 -17.91
CA TYR A 219 8.14 -4.09 -19.18
C TYR A 219 8.85 -2.78 -19.55
N ALA A 220 10.14 -2.91 -19.85
CA ALA A 220 10.98 -1.80 -20.27
C ALA A 220 11.25 -1.86 -21.79
N PRO A 221 11.25 -0.71 -22.48
CA PRO A 221 11.68 -0.62 -23.88
C PRO A 221 13.05 -1.23 -24.10
N ALA A 222 13.31 -1.67 -25.33
CA ALA A 222 14.54 -2.37 -25.68
C ALA A 222 15.82 -1.62 -25.26
N GLU A 223 15.85 -0.29 -25.41
CA GLU A 223 17.00 0.53 -25.01
C GLU A 223 17.31 0.43 -23.51
N ALA A 224 16.30 0.57 -22.65
CA ALA A 224 16.48 0.47 -21.21
C ALA A 224 16.81 -0.96 -20.76
N SER A 225 16.16 -1.95 -21.38
CA SER A 225 16.41 -3.37 -21.14
C SER A 225 17.84 -3.78 -21.49
N ASN A 226 18.39 -3.27 -22.60
CA ASN A 226 19.77 -3.54 -23.01
C ASN A 226 20.77 -2.96 -22.00
N LYS A 227 20.54 -1.73 -21.51
CA LYS A 227 21.35 -1.13 -20.44
C LYS A 227 21.37 -2.00 -19.17
N ILE A 228 20.22 -2.58 -18.79
CA ILE A 228 20.14 -3.49 -17.62
C ILE A 228 21.00 -4.75 -17.85
N LEU A 229 20.94 -5.35 -19.05
CA LEU A 229 21.70 -6.54 -19.40
C LEU A 229 23.23 -6.31 -19.37
N GLU A 230 23.69 -5.09 -19.68
CA GLU A 230 25.11 -4.72 -19.61
C GLU A 230 25.67 -4.69 -18.18
N THR A 231 24.82 -4.65 -17.15
CA THR A 231 25.26 -4.61 -15.74
C THR A 231 25.88 -5.92 -15.24
N LEU A 232 25.79 -7.01 -16.02
CA LEU A 232 26.21 -8.38 -15.68
C LEU A 232 25.54 -8.97 -14.42
N THR A 233 24.66 -8.22 -13.76
CA THR A 233 23.89 -8.65 -12.57
C THR A 233 22.63 -9.41 -12.99
N VAL A 234 22.05 -9.01 -14.12
CA VAL A 234 20.81 -9.53 -14.68
C VAL A 234 21.13 -10.28 -15.96
N ASP A 235 20.67 -11.52 -16.06
CA ASP A 235 20.91 -12.42 -17.18
C ASP A 235 19.59 -12.64 -17.96
N LYS A 236 19.69 -12.84 -19.28
CA LYS A 236 18.53 -13.17 -20.13
C LYS A 236 18.26 -14.68 -20.06
N HIS A 237 17.03 -15.06 -19.71
CA HIS A 237 16.56 -16.45 -19.71
C HIS A 237 15.76 -16.79 -20.98
N VAL A 238 15.42 -18.08 -21.14
CA VAL A 238 14.48 -18.59 -22.16
C VAL A 238 13.18 -17.77 -22.16
N HIS A 239 12.69 -17.42 -23.36
CA HIS A 239 11.52 -16.55 -23.63
C HIS A 239 11.71 -15.05 -23.38
N GLY A 240 12.95 -14.57 -23.19
CA GLY A 240 13.22 -13.14 -23.09
C GLY A 240 13.00 -12.53 -21.71
N LEU A 241 12.75 -13.37 -20.71
CA LEU A 241 12.62 -12.95 -19.32
C LEU A 241 13.99 -12.65 -18.70
N LEU A 242 14.06 -11.57 -17.94
CA LEU A 242 15.21 -11.17 -17.15
C LEU A 242 15.20 -11.87 -15.79
N HIS A 243 16.34 -12.44 -15.43
CA HIS A 243 16.55 -13.11 -14.16
C HIS A 243 17.85 -12.70 -13.49
N VAL A 244 17.93 -12.93 -12.18
CA VAL A 244 19.12 -12.73 -11.37
C VAL A 244 19.54 -14.08 -10.79
N PRO A 245 20.74 -14.58 -11.12
CA PRO A 245 21.28 -15.77 -10.48
C PRO A 245 21.39 -15.59 -8.96
N ALA A 246 21.16 -16.66 -8.20
CA ALA A 246 21.17 -16.60 -6.73
C ALA A 246 22.47 -15.98 -6.15
N HIS A 247 23.62 -16.26 -6.76
CA HIS A 247 24.92 -15.73 -6.34
C HIS A 247 25.14 -14.25 -6.69
N LYS A 248 24.28 -13.63 -7.51
CA LYS A 248 24.32 -12.20 -7.88
C LYS A 248 23.27 -11.35 -7.16
N LEU A 249 22.45 -11.93 -6.28
CA LEU A 249 21.39 -11.19 -5.58
C LEU A 249 21.91 -10.00 -4.75
N ASN A 250 23.10 -10.14 -4.16
CA ASN A 250 23.76 -9.06 -3.41
C ASN A 250 24.31 -7.93 -4.30
N GLN A 251 24.34 -8.12 -5.62
CA GLN A 251 24.79 -7.12 -6.61
C GLN A 251 23.62 -6.30 -7.15
N VAL A 252 22.37 -6.68 -6.87
CA VAL A 252 21.19 -5.93 -7.29
C VAL A 252 21.20 -4.55 -6.65
N ARG A 253 20.96 -3.52 -7.46
CA ARG A 253 20.98 -2.12 -7.04
C ARG A 253 19.56 -1.58 -6.86
N PRO A 254 19.34 -0.54 -6.03
CA PRO A 254 18.02 0.04 -5.89
C PRO A 254 17.58 0.74 -7.18
N LEU A 255 16.28 0.72 -7.45
CA LEU A 255 15.67 1.44 -8.57
C LEU A 255 15.12 2.77 -8.06
N ARG A 256 15.50 3.88 -8.68
CA ARG A 256 15.02 5.22 -8.36
C ARG A 256 14.15 5.71 -9.51
N ILE A 257 12.89 6.01 -9.21
CA ILE A 257 11.91 6.54 -10.16
C ILE A 257 11.60 7.97 -9.73
N LYS A 258 11.95 8.93 -10.59
CA LYS A 258 11.68 10.34 -10.36
C LYS A 258 10.39 10.75 -11.09
N LEU A 259 9.43 11.23 -10.32
CA LEU A 259 8.15 11.74 -10.78
C LEU A 259 8.04 13.21 -10.37
N ALA A 260 8.10 14.11 -11.36
CA ALA A 260 8.26 15.54 -11.15
C ALA A 260 9.47 15.84 -10.22
N SER A 261 9.24 16.47 -9.06
CA SER A 261 10.29 16.79 -8.10
C SER A 261 10.58 15.69 -7.09
N ARG A 262 9.84 14.59 -7.09
CA ARG A 262 9.95 13.54 -6.07
C ARG A 262 10.64 12.29 -6.61
N ILE A 263 11.52 11.72 -5.78
CA ILE A 263 12.21 10.47 -6.06
C ILE A 263 11.61 9.37 -5.19
N PHE A 264 11.20 8.28 -5.82
CA PHE A 264 10.76 7.06 -5.19
C PHE A 264 11.83 5.99 -5.36
N THR A 265 12.29 5.41 -4.25
CA THR A 265 13.33 4.38 -4.27
C THR A 265 12.74 3.02 -3.95
N VAL A 266 12.80 2.10 -4.90
CA VAL A 266 12.50 0.68 -4.70
C VAL A 266 13.80 -0.03 -4.27
N PRO A 267 13.84 -0.64 -3.07
CA PRO A 267 15.04 -1.33 -2.58
C PRO A 267 15.44 -2.50 -3.47
N SER A 268 16.73 -2.82 -3.54
CA SER A 268 17.27 -3.94 -4.35
C SER A 268 16.56 -5.27 -4.10
N GLN A 269 16.28 -5.57 -2.84
CA GLN A 269 15.62 -6.81 -2.43
C GLN A 269 14.21 -6.90 -3.00
N GLU A 270 13.56 -5.76 -3.24
CA GLU A 270 12.22 -5.67 -3.81
C GLU A 270 12.21 -5.89 -5.33
N LEU A 271 13.37 -5.88 -6.00
CA LEU A 271 13.49 -6.03 -7.45
C LEU A 271 13.68 -7.47 -7.93
N THR A 272 13.74 -8.46 -7.04
CA THR A 272 13.93 -9.87 -7.43
C THR A 272 12.94 -10.82 -6.77
N ARG A 273 12.34 -11.72 -7.54
CA ARG A 273 11.36 -12.72 -7.08
C ARG A 273 11.80 -14.14 -7.38
N PHE A 274 11.85 -15.01 -6.38
CA PHE A 274 12.10 -16.44 -6.61
C PHE A 274 10.90 -17.12 -7.26
N VAL A 275 11.15 -17.91 -8.32
CA VAL A 275 10.10 -18.70 -9.00
C VAL A 275 10.43 -20.18 -8.86
N TRP A 276 9.69 -20.86 -7.99
CA TRP A 276 9.93 -22.25 -7.57
C TRP A 276 9.95 -23.25 -8.73
N ASN A 277 9.10 -23.05 -9.73
CA ASN A 277 8.95 -23.97 -10.87
C ASN A 277 10.14 -23.95 -11.84
N VAL A 278 10.98 -22.91 -11.79
CA VAL A 278 12.08 -22.71 -12.75
C VAL A 278 13.45 -22.56 -12.07
N GLY A 279 13.50 -22.34 -10.75
CA GLY A 279 14.73 -22.38 -9.95
C GLY A 279 15.60 -21.11 -10.04
N PHE A 280 15.07 -19.99 -10.53
CA PHE A 280 15.78 -18.71 -10.60
C PHE A 280 14.94 -17.53 -10.09
N TYR A 281 15.60 -16.37 -9.92
CA TYR A 281 14.92 -15.15 -9.48
C TYR A 281 14.55 -14.28 -10.68
N HIS A 282 13.27 -14.04 -10.94
CA HIS A 282 12.83 -13.06 -11.92
C HIS A 282 13.20 -11.65 -11.46
N PHE A 283 13.72 -10.83 -12.36
CA PHE A 283 13.91 -9.41 -12.12
C PHE A 283 12.56 -8.68 -12.23
N ALA A 284 12.35 -7.60 -11.48
CA ALA A 284 11.05 -6.89 -11.47
C ALA A 284 10.75 -6.19 -12.80
N ILE A 285 11.78 -5.90 -13.59
CA ILE A 285 11.69 -5.35 -14.94
C ILE A 285 12.00 -6.46 -15.93
N GLN A 286 11.19 -6.56 -16.98
CA GLN A 286 11.25 -7.52 -18.07
C GLN A 286 11.45 -6.79 -19.40
N ILE A 287 11.88 -7.52 -20.43
CA ILE A 287 12.04 -6.96 -21.77
C ILE A 287 10.66 -6.87 -22.43
N GLU A 288 10.27 -5.69 -22.91
CA GLU A 288 9.10 -5.53 -23.77
C GLU A 288 9.23 -6.39 -25.03
N PRO A 289 8.32 -7.35 -25.28
CA PRO A 289 8.38 -8.21 -26.45
C PRO A 289 8.33 -7.45 -27.78
N ASP A 290 7.58 -6.34 -27.85
CA ASP A 290 7.54 -5.49 -29.03
C ASP A 290 8.73 -4.51 -29.03
N THR A 291 9.75 -4.80 -29.83
CA THR A 291 10.95 -3.97 -29.92
C THR A 291 10.70 -2.58 -30.51
N SER A 292 9.54 -2.34 -31.12
CA SER A 292 9.13 -1.02 -31.62
C SER A 292 8.51 -0.15 -30.53
N GLU A 293 8.04 -0.74 -29.44
CA GLU A 293 7.47 -0.02 -28.30
C GLU A 293 8.56 0.74 -27.54
N LYS A 294 8.28 2.02 -27.27
CA LYS A 294 9.18 2.97 -26.60
C LYS A 294 8.65 3.41 -25.24
N THR A 295 7.42 3.03 -24.93
CA THR A 295 6.71 3.35 -23.70
C THR A 295 6.98 2.24 -22.68
N TRP A 296 7.16 2.61 -21.42
CA TRP A 296 7.22 1.63 -20.35
C TRP A 296 5.82 1.12 -20.02
N THR A 297 5.73 -0.14 -19.62
CA THR A 297 4.53 -0.68 -18.97
C THR A 297 4.89 -0.93 -17.51
N LEU A 298 4.51 0.00 -16.62
CA LEU A 298 4.63 -0.22 -15.19
C LEU A 298 3.55 -1.20 -14.75
N GLY A 299 3.93 -2.47 -14.68
CA GLY A 299 3.11 -3.53 -14.14
C GLY A 299 3.21 -3.64 -12.62
N VAL A 300 2.51 -4.61 -12.05
CA VAL A 300 2.37 -4.70 -10.60
C VAL A 300 3.66 -5.03 -9.86
N SER A 301 4.65 -5.62 -10.54
CA SER A 301 6.00 -5.81 -10.00
C SER A 301 6.60 -4.53 -9.39
N LEU A 302 6.29 -3.35 -9.97
CA LEU A 302 6.68 -2.04 -9.45
C LEU A 302 5.50 -1.23 -8.89
N LEU A 303 4.31 -1.29 -9.51
CA LEU A 303 3.15 -0.51 -9.06
C LEU A 303 2.77 -0.77 -7.59
N ARG A 304 3.04 -1.98 -7.08
CA ARG A 304 2.80 -2.33 -5.66
C ARG A 304 3.57 -1.48 -4.65
N HIS A 305 4.61 -0.77 -5.08
CA HIS A 305 5.35 0.15 -4.22
C HIS A 305 4.67 1.53 -4.11
N PHE A 306 3.61 1.76 -4.88
CA PHE A 306 2.86 2.99 -4.93
C PHE A 306 1.43 2.82 -4.42
N TYR A 307 0.95 3.83 -3.69
CA TYR A 307 -0.46 4.11 -3.59
C TYR A 307 -0.82 4.93 -4.84
N LEU A 308 -1.69 4.37 -5.66
CA LEU A 308 -2.03 4.91 -6.96
C LEU A 308 -3.37 5.61 -6.89
N LEU A 309 -3.44 6.82 -7.43
CA LEU A 309 -4.67 7.57 -7.64
C LEU A 309 -4.90 7.72 -9.15
N PHE A 310 -6.08 7.36 -9.60
CA PHE A 310 -6.52 7.49 -10.98
C PHE A 310 -7.66 8.53 -10.98
N ASP A 311 -7.36 9.73 -11.48
CA ASP A 311 -8.30 10.85 -11.49
C ASP A 311 -8.84 11.06 -12.90
N GLN A 312 -9.99 10.45 -13.16
CA GLN A 312 -10.66 10.50 -14.46
C GLN A 312 -11.34 11.86 -14.71
N GLN A 313 -11.64 12.61 -13.64
CA GLN A 313 -12.26 13.93 -13.71
C GLN A 313 -11.26 14.98 -14.20
N ASN A 314 -10.04 14.96 -13.65
CA ASN A 314 -9.02 15.96 -13.94
C ASN A 314 -7.97 15.48 -14.96
N ASN A 315 -8.11 14.25 -15.49
CA ASN A 315 -7.12 13.60 -16.35
C ASN A 315 -5.73 13.61 -15.72
N GLN A 316 -5.66 13.10 -14.49
CA GLN A 316 -4.41 13.02 -13.72
C GLN A 316 -4.21 11.62 -13.15
N MET A 317 -2.95 11.31 -12.87
CA MET A 317 -2.58 10.15 -12.07
C MET A 317 -1.68 10.58 -10.92
N GLY A 318 -2.00 10.07 -9.73
CA GLY A 318 -1.29 10.35 -8.50
C GLY A 318 -0.45 9.17 -8.02
N PHE A 319 0.75 9.47 -7.53
CA PHE A 319 1.67 8.50 -6.95
C PHE A 319 2.08 8.94 -5.54
N ALA A 320 1.98 8.03 -4.58
CA ALA A 320 2.60 8.16 -3.27
C ALA A 320 3.26 6.85 -2.87
N ALA A 321 4.22 6.88 -1.95
CA ALA A 321 4.78 5.64 -1.43
C ALA A 321 3.73 4.96 -0.56
N VAL A 322 3.50 3.66 -0.77
CA VAL A 322 2.59 2.90 0.10
C VAL A 322 3.12 2.98 1.52
N HIS A 323 2.28 3.44 2.43
CA HIS A 323 2.48 3.24 3.84
C HIS A 323 2.26 1.75 4.13
N GLN A 324 3.32 0.95 4.00
CA GLN A 324 3.30 -0.43 4.43
C GLN A 324 3.33 -0.44 5.96
N PRO A 325 2.32 -0.99 6.65
CA PRO A 325 2.34 -1.15 8.11
C PRO A 325 3.54 -2.00 8.60
N GLY A 326 4.26 -2.67 7.69
CA GLY A 326 5.45 -3.47 7.98
C GLY A 326 6.80 -2.77 7.78
N MET A 327 6.86 -1.49 7.38
CA MET A 327 8.12 -0.77 7.22
C MET A 327 8.12 0.63 7.85
N ARG A 328 7.44 0.78 8.98
CA ARG A 328 7.96 1.61 10.06
C ARG A 328 8.37 0.68 11.19
N ARG A 329 9.45 1.05 11.89
CA ARG A 329 9.51 0.86 13.34
C ARG A 329 8.11 1.13 13.89
N PHE A 330 7.46 0.07 14.35
CA PHE A 330 6.29 0.04 15.21
C PHE A 330 5.73 1.42 15.59
N SER A 331 4.56 1.80 15.05
CA SER A 331 3.98 3.13 15.29
C SER A 331 2.72 3.07 16.13
N TRP A 332 2.60 3.98 17.10
CA TRP A 332 1.48 4.05 18.04
C TRP A 332 0.41 5.08 17.65
N PHE A 333 0.60 5.79 16.54
CA PHE A 333 -0.36 6.74 15.98
C PHE A 333 -1.66 6.05 15.55
N VAL A 334 -2.79 6.49 16.10
CA VAL A 334 -4.16 6.15 15.66
C VAL A 334 -5.04 7.38 15.91
N ASN A 335 -5.24 8.22 14.90
CA ASN A 335 -5.95 9.51 14.98
C ASN A 335 -5.35 10.50 16.02
N GLY A 336 -5.56 11.80 15.84
CA GLY A 336 -5.06 12.82 16.77
C GLY A 336 -5.21 14.23 16.21
N ASP A 337 -5.50 15.18 17.10
CA ASP A 337 -5.71 16.58 16.75
C ASP A 337 -4.49 17.43 17.12
N LEU A 338 -4.12 18.36 16.23
CA LEU A 338 -3.12 19.38 16.49
C LEU A 338 -3.79 20.75 16.50
N THR A 339 -3.71 21.44 17.64
CA THR A 339 -4.24 22.80 17.78
C THR A 339 -3.09 23.79 17.89
N PHE A 340 -3.08 24.83 17.06
CA PHE A 340 -2.15 25.96 17.17
C PHE A 340 -2.84 27.18 17.80
N GLY A 341 -2.14 27.88 18.70
CA GLY A 341 -2.60 29.17 19.23
C GLY A 341 -3.79 29.11 20.20
N GLY A 342 -4.19 27.94 20.67
CA GLY A 342 -5.30 27.77 21.61
C GLY A 342 -5.21 26.48 22.43
N LEU A 343 -6.02 26.39 23.48
CA LEU A 343 -6.17 25.20 24.32
C LEU A 343 -7.62 24.72 24.25
N ARG A 344 -7.81 23.46 23.86
CA ARG A 344 -9.11 22.80 23.97
C ARG A 344 -9.33 22.37 25.43
N GLN A 345 -10.02 23.20 26.20
CA GLN A 345 -10.28 22.96 27.64
C GLN A 345 -11.32 21.85 27.88
N ASP A 346 -12.13 21.53 26.89
CA ASP A 346 -13.21 20.54 26.93
C ASP A 346 -12.74 19.08 27.07
N PHE A 347 -11.44 18.80 26.89
CA PHE A 347 -10.88 17.44 26.99
C PHE A 347 -10.30 17.08 28.35
N HIS A 348 -10.16 18.04 29.28
CA HIS A 348 -9.39 17.83 30.51
C HIS A 348 -10.33 17.50 31.65
N HIS A 349 -10.03 16.45 32.41
CA HIS A 349 -10.72 16.16 33.67
C HIS A 349 -9.83 16.31 34.91
N LEU A 350 -8.54 16.60 34.69
CA LEU A 350 -7.57 16.96 35.72
C LEU A 350 -6.83 18.24 35.31
N PRO A 351 -6.30 19.03 36.27
CA PRO A 351 -5.51 20.22 35.97
C PRO A 351 -4.28 19.91 35.10
N ILE A 352 -3.94 20.85 34.21
CA ILE A 352 -2.72 20.75 33.39
C ILE A 352 -1.50 20.90 34.30
N VAL A 353 -0.59 19.92 34.23
CA VAL A 353 0.69 19.94 34.94
C VAL A 353 1.77 20.48 34.00
N TYR A 354 2.28 21.68 34.29
CA TYR A 354 3.37 22.28 33.53
C TYR A 354 4.75 22.01 34.12
N LEU A 355 5.68 21.59 33.26
CA LEU A 355 7.08 21.36 33.57
C LEU A 355 7.97 22.33 32.78
N PRO A 356 8.92 23.03 33.41
CA PRO A 356 9.84 23.91 32.70
C PRO A 356 10.78 23.08 31.80
N THR A 357 11.11 23.62 30.62
CA THR A 357 12.11 23.00 29.75
C THR A 357 13.52 23.32 30.24
N TYR A 358 14.40 22.32 30.22
CA TYR A 358 15.79 22.42 30.70
C TYR A 358 16.70 23.25 29.78
N GLN A 359 16.40 23.31 28.47
CA GLN A 359 17.16 24.06 27.47
C GLN A 359 16.19 24.58 26.41
N SER A 360 16.11 25.90 26.20
CA SER A 360 15.10 26.57 25.36
C SER A 360 15.10 26.19 23.87
N ARG A 361 15.99 25.29 23.44
CA ARG A 361 16.06 24.74 22.08
C ARG A 361 15.52 23.31 21.96
N GLN A 362 15.12 22.68 23.06
CA GLN A 362 14.60 21.31 23.09
C GLN A 362 13.43 21.18 24.07
N TRP A 363 12.46 20.34 23.72
CA TRP A 363 11.34 19.95 24.60
C TRP A 363 11.78 18.92 25.64
N MET A 364 12.80 19.26 26.42
CA MET A 364 13.38 18.41 27.45
C MET A 364 12.89 18.83 28.83
N VAL A 365 12.31 17.90 29.58
CA VAL A 365 11.75 18.12 30.92
C VAL A 365 12.35 17.15 31.95
N TYR A 366 12.17 17.46 33.23
CA TYR A 366 12.43 16.53 34.33
C TYR A 366 11.13 15.81 34.73
N ILE A 367 11.20 14.48 34.76
CA ILE A 367 10.17 13.60 35.29
C ILE A 367 10.63 13.13 36.68
N ASP A 368 9.76 13.23 37.69
CA ASP A 368 10.13 12.93 39.07
C ASP A 368 10.39 11.44 39.26
N SER A 369 9.56 10.59 38.66
CA SER A 369 9.86 9.16 38.54
C SER A 369 9.03 8.47 37.46
N ILE A 370 9.56 7.41 36.88
CA ILE A 370 8.81 6.44 36.07
C ILE A 370 8.88 5.08 36.77
N VAL A 371 7.72 4.48 37.03
CA VAL A 371 7.58 3.23 37.78
C VAL A 371 6.77 2.22 36.97
N TYR A 372 7.20 0.97 36.90
CA TYR A 372 6.46 -0.15 36.31
C TYR A 372 6.06 -1.13 37.42
N GLY A 373 4.76 -1.18 37.75
CA GLY A 373 4.30 -1.80 39.00
C GLY A 373 4.99 -1.14 40.20
N ASP A 374 5.80 -1.91 40.93
CA ASP A 374 6.62 -1.42 42.06
C ASP A 374 8.10 -1.16 41.67
N VAL A 375 8.46 -1.38 40.40
CA VAL A 375 9.85 -1.25 39.92
C VAL A 375 10.12 0.18 39.47
N VAL A 376 10.97 0.90 40.21
CA VAL A 376 11.41 2.26 39.84
C VAL A 376 12.39 2.21 38.66
N LEU A 377 11.91 2.58 37.47
CA LEU A 377 12.71 2.63 36.24
C LEU A 377 13.61 3.87 36.20
N CYS A 378 13.14 5.01 36.72
CA CYS A 378 13.92 6.23 36.86
C CYS A 378 13.41 7.09 38.04
N MET A 379 14.30 7.85 38.72
CA MET A 379 13.94 8.84 39.75
C MET A 379 15.13 9.77 40.12
N PRO A 380 15.05 11.10 39.91
CA PRO A 380 14.38 11.74 38.78
C PRO A 380 15.12 11.45 37.47
N CYS A 381 14.49 11.74 36.33
CA CYS A 381 15.15 11.60 35.03
C CYS A 381 14.79 12.67 34.02
N ARG A 382 15.71 12.88 33.07
CA ARG A 382 15.50 13.79 31.93
C ARG A 382 14.79 13.04 30.81
N ALA A 383 13.80 13.70 30.24
CA ALA A 383 12.98 13.17 29.16
C ALA A 383 12.91 14.20 28.02
N LEU A 384 13.33 13.80 26.82
CA LEU A 384 13.03 14.53 25.59
C LEU A 384 11.66 14.09 25.09
N LEU A 385 10.76 15.04 24.85
CA LEU A 385 9.45 14.77 24.27
C LEU A 385 9.54 14.92 22.76
N ASP A 386 9.23 13.85 22.04
CA ASP A 386 9.39 13.81 20.59
C ASP A 386 8.19 13.13 19.92
N THR A 387 7.31 13.95 19.39
CA THR A 387 6.13 13.49 18.63
C THR A 387 6.51 12.79 17.32
N GLY A 388 7.74 12.95 16.83
CA GLY A 388 8.26 12.26 15.65
C GLY A 388 8.75 10.84 15.94
N THR A 389 8.95 10.46 17.21
CA THR A 389 9.36 9.12 17.59
C THR A 389 8.15 8.25 17.92
N PRO A 390 7.98 7.10 17.24
CA PRO A 390 6.80 6.28 17.47
C PRO A 390 6.74 5.61 18.85
N GLY A 391 7.83 4.99 19.32
CA GLY A 391 7.93 4.33 20.62
C GLY A 391 8.66 5.17 21.68
N THR A 392 8.38 4.94 22.95
CA THR A 392 9.12 5.57 24.06
C THR A 392 10.43 4.81 24.27
N ARG A 393 11.57 5.49 24.23
CA ARG A 393 12.88 4.85 24.42
C ARG A 393 13.42 5.07 25.82
N ALA A 394 13.78 3.98 26.49
CA ALA A 394 14.35 4.01 27.82
C ALA A 394 15.87 3.73 27.81
N PRO A 395 16.64 4.34 28.73
CA PRO A 395 18.05 4.03 28.93
C PRO A 395 18.28 2.56 29.30
N GLY A 396 19.46 2.02 28.97
CA GLY A 396 19.80 0.60 29.22
C GLY A 396 19.59 0.14 30.67
N LYS A 397 19.86 0.98 31.68
CA LYS A 397 19.60 0.67 33.10
C LYS A 397 18.10 0.46 33.41
N ALA A 398 17.22 1.24 32.78
CA ALA A 398 15.78 1.08 32.94
C ALA A 398 15.30 -0.20 32.24
N ILE A 399 15.82 -0.49 31.04
CA ILE A 399 15.53 -1.73 30.33
C ILE A 399 15.96 -2.95 31.14
N GLN A 400 17.16 -2.94 31.73
CA GLN A 400 17.64 -4.04 32.59
C GLN A 400 16.69 -4.31 33.77
N LYS A 401 16.22 -3.25 34.46
CA LYS A 401 15.24 -3.39 35.53
C LYS A 401 13.90 -3.93 35.05
N LEU A 402 13.48 -3.54 33.85
CA LEU A 402 12.21 -3.96 33.26
C LEU A 402 12.24 -5.44 32.84
N LEU A 403 13.35 -5.89 32.26
CA LEU A 403 13.56 -7.29 31.86
C LEU A 403 13.69 -8.26 33.04
N GLN A 404 14.05 -7.78 34.24
CA GLN A 404 14.06 -8.60 35.46
C GLN A 404 12.67 -9.09 35.89
N ASN A 405 11.58 -8.47 35.40
CA ASN A 405 10.20 -8.82 35.74
C ASN A 405 9.65 -9.99 34.89
N SER A 406 10.41 -10.51 33.91
CA SER A 406 10.08 -11.66 33.03
C SER A 406 8.78 -11.59 32.21
N VAL A 407 7.94 -10.56 32.37
CA VAL A 407 6.71 -10.37 31.57
C VAL A 407 7.00 -9.72 30.20
N VAL A 408 8.14 -9.03 30.09
CA VAL A 408 8.56 -8.31 28.88
C VAL A 408 9.88 -8.91 28.40
N GLU A 409 9.96 -9.21 27.11
CA GLU A 409 11.08 -9.89 26.47
C GLU A 409 11.66 -9.06 25.32
N VAL A 410 12.95 -9.25 25.04
CA VAL A 410 13.61 -8.64 23.89
C VAL A 410 13.27 -9.43 22.63
N TYR A 411 12.77 -8.75 21.60
CA TYR A 411 12.46 -9.36 20.31
C TYR A 411 13.65 -9.25 19.33
N ASP A 412 14.08 -8.02 19.03
CA ASP A 412 15.20 -7.71 18.12
C ASP A 412 15.67 -6.26 18.33
N ALA A 413 16.98 -5.99 18.20
CA ALA A 413 17.58 -4.64 18.20
C ALA A 413 17.01 -3.65 19.24
N ALA A 414 16.82 -4.12 20.48
CA ALA A 414 16.26 -3.40 21.62
C ALA A 414 14.73 -3.12 21.59
N VAL A 415 14.00 -3.68 20.63
CA VAL A 415 12.52 -3.71 20.63
C VAL A 415 12.04 -4.70 21.68
N LEU A 416 11.06 -4.29 22.48
CA LEU A 416 10.47 -5.13 23.52
C LEU A 416 9.07 -5.62 23.14
N HIS A 417 8.75 -6.83 23.58
CA HIS A 417 7.45 -7.45 23.36
C HIS A 417 6.97 -8.21 24.60
N VAL A 418 5.69 -8.54 24.60
CA VAL A 418 5.00 -9.33 25.61
C VAL A 418 4.40 -10.55 24.90
N PRO A 419 4.81 -11.78 25.25
CA PRO A 419 4.16 -13.00 24.78
C PRO A 419 2.68 -13.03 25.17
N LEU A 420 1.82 -13.59 24.32
CA LEU A 420 0.37 -13.65 24.57
C LEU A 420 0.03 -14.29 25.93
N GLN A 421 0.80 -15.28 26.36
CA GLN A 421 0.60 -16.01 27.62
C GLN A 421 0.93 -15.17 28.85
N LEU A 422 1.80 -14.16 28.70
CA LEU A 422 2.22 -13.29 29.79
C LEU A 422 1.46 -11.96 29.82
N LEU A 423 0.63 -11.69 28.81
CA LEU A 423 -0.18 -10.48 28.72
C LEU A 423 -1.04 -10.21 29.98
N PRO A 424 -1.68 -11.21 30.62
CA PRO A 424 -2.45 -10.97 31.86
C PRO A 424 -1.59 -10.52 33.06
N ASN A 425 -0.28 -10.74 33.02
CA ASN A 425 0.65 -10.40 34.10
C ASN A 425 1.30 -9.02 33.91
N LEU A 426 0.95 -8.31 32.84
CA LEU A 426 1.53 -7.00 32.54
C LEU A 426 1.06 -5.98 33.58
N LEU A 427 2.01 -5.19 34.10
CA LEU A 427 1.78 -4.20 35.14
C LEU A 427 1.62 -2.79 34.56
N PRO A 428 0.92 -1.88 35.25
CA PRO A 428 0.80 -0.50 34.79
C PRO A 428 2.14 0.26 34.87
N ILE A 429 2.29 1.30 34.05
CA ILE A 429 3.38 2.26 34.15
C ILE A 429 2.84 3.57 34.71
N THR A 430 3.45 4.08 35.77
CA THR A 430 3.11 5.37 36.36
C THR A 430 4.25 6.37 36.18
N MET A 431 3.94 7.50 35.55
CA MET A 431 4.81 8.68 35.49
C MET A 431 4.37 9.71 36.52
N ASN A 432 5.25 10.00 37.48
CA ASN A 432 4.99 11.03 38.48
C ASN A 432 5.57 12.36 38.01
N LEU A 433 4.70 13.36 37.89
CA LEU A 433 5.01 14.72 37.46
C LEU A 433 4.49 15.69 38.53
N ARG A 434 5.39 16.24 39.34
CA ARG A 434 5.09 17.03 40.53
C ARG A 434 4.17 16.28 41.48
N SER A 435 3.03 16.88 41.85
CA SER A 435 2.04 16.30 42.76
C SER A 435 1.03 15.38 42.06
N HIS A 436 1.25 15.00 40.80
CA HIS A 436 0.30 14.20 40.02
C HIS A 436 0.95 12.93 39.48
N ALA A 437 0.18 11.84 39.53
CA ALA A 437 0.55 10.54 38.99
C ALA A 437 -0.26 10.28 37.71
N PHE A 438 0.45 9.96 36.62
CA PHE A 438 -0.13 9.61 35.33
C PHE A 438 0.11 8.14 35.07
N THR A 439 -0.94 7.32 35.22
CA THR A 439 -0.86 5.86 35.10
C THR A 439 -1.40 5.40 33.76
N LEU A 440 -0.60 4.61 33.04
CA LEU A 440 -0.99 3.86 31.85
C LEU A 440 -1.23 2.40 32.24
N HIS A 441 -2.43 1.91 31.95
CA HIS A 441 -2.85 0.54 32.24
C HIS A 441 -2.31 -0.46 31.20
N PRO A 442 -2.24 -1.75 31.53
CA PRO A 442 -1.66 -2.79 30.66
C PRO A 442 -2.13 -2.73 29.19
N GLU A 443 -3.43 -2.59 28.96
CA GLU A 443 -4.04 -2.49 27.64
C GLU A 443 -3.58 -1.27 26.83
N GLN A 444 -3.11 -0.22 27.51
CA GLN A 444 -2.58 1.00 26.89
C GLN A 444 -1.10 0.89 26.52
N LEU A 445 -0.41 -0.13 27.07
CA LEU A 445 1.03 -0.36 26.95
C LEU A 445 1.40 -1.40 25.88
N VAL A 446 0.41 -2.06 25.27
CA VAL A 446 0.63 -3.10 24.26
C VAL A 446 -0.16 -2.86 22.98
N ARG A 447 0.36 -3.36 21.86
CA ARG A 447 -0.35 -3.42 20.58
C ARG A 447 -0.05 -4.74 19.87
N PRO A 448 -1.06 -5.42 19.30
CA PRO A 448 -0.84 -6.68 18.60
C PRO A 448 0.02 -6.49 17.34
N VAL A 449 1.03 -7.35 17.19
CA VAL A 449 1.92 -7.45 16.01
C VAL A 449 2.14 -8.93 15.72
N GLY A 450 1.36 -9.49 14.80
CA GLY A 450 1.36 -10.94 14.55
C GLY A 450 0.89 -11.72 15.79
N ASN A 451 1.70 -12.67 16.27
CA ASN A 451 1.40 -13.51 17.44
C ASN A 451 1.96 -12.97 18.77
N VAL A 452 2.53 -11.77 18.75
CA VAL A 452 3.11 -11.11 19.94
C VAL A 452 2.50 -9.74 20.13
N TYR A 453 2.67 -9.17 21.32
CA TYR A 453 2.29 -7.79 21.61
C TYR A 453 3.54 -6.95 21.74
N ALA A 454 3.73 -5.99 20.86
CA ALA A 454 4.83 -5.06 21.00
C ALA A 454 4.54 -4.09 22.16
N PHE A 455 5.57 -3.85 22.97
CA PHE A 455 5.48 -3.11 24.23
C PHE A 455 5.75 -1.62 24.02
N ALA A 456 5.16 -0.75 24.84
CA ALA A 456 5.22 0.71 24.67
C ALA A 456 6.60 1.33 24.90
N ILE A 457 7.53 0.59 25.50
CA ILE A 457 8.92 0.99 25.72
C ILE A 457 9.86 0.15 24.86
N ASP A 458 10.77 0.82 24.16
CA ASP A 458 11.93 0.24 23.49
C ASP A 458 13.23 0.64 24.21
N GLY A 459 14.31 -0.10 24.00
CA GLY A 459 15.65 0.32 24.43
C GLY A 459 16.33 1.28 23.46
N THR A 460 17.25 2.09 23.98
CA THR A 460 18.13 2.93 23.15
C THR A 460 19.25 2.08 22.51
N PRO A 461 19.43 2.12 21.17
CA PRO A 461 20.44 1.31 20.47
C PRO A 461 21.87 1.51 20.96
N ASP A 462 22.24 2.74 21.35
CA ASP A 462 23.63 3.09 21.66
C ASP A 462 24.03 2.86 23.13
N GLY A 463 23.12 2.37 23.99
CA GLY A 463 23.36 1.99 25.40
C GLY A 463 23.94 3.06 26.35
N SER A 464 24.38 4.20 25.81
CA SER A 464 25.21 5.22 26.44
C SER A 464 24.44 6.49 26.79
N GLU A 465 23.23 6.67 26.22
CA GLU A 465 22.39 7.82 26.52
C GLU A 465 21.58 7.59 27.81
N ASN A 466 21.96 8.29 28.89
CA ASN A 466 21.23 8.33 30.16
C ASN A 466 19.99 9.26 30.12
N LYS A 467 19.24 9.30 29.01
CA LYS A 467 18.03 10.13 28.87
C LYS A 467 16.88 9.31 28.30
N TRP A 468 15.67 9.61 28.75
CA TRP A 468 14.45 9.08 28.15
C TRP A 468 14.10 9.88 26.90
N LEU A 469 13.52 9.20 25.92
CA LEU A 469 12.83 9.82 24.81
C LEU A 469 11.37 9.36 24.88
N ILE A 470 10.46 10.27 25.26
CA ILE A 470 9.03 9.98 25.38
C ILE A 470 8.39 10.21 24.02
N GLY A 471 8.01 9.10 23.38
CA GLY A 471 7.42 9.07 22.05
C GLY A 471 5.90 8.88 22.11
N ILE A 472 5.33 8.63 20.94
CA ILE A 472 3.87 8.57 20.76
C ILE A 472 3.21 7.44 21.52
N SER A 473 3.92 6.35 21.81
CA SER A 473 3.42 5.26 22.67
C SER A 473 2.87 5.75 24.01
N PHE A 474 3.46 6.83 24.55
CA PHE A 474 3.06 7.46 25.80
C PHE A 474 2.30 8.77 25.54
N LEU A 475 2.82 9.64 24.66
CA LEU A 475 2.27 10.98 24.43
C LEU A 475 0.80 10.95 23.99
N ARG A 476 0.37 9.92 23.25
CA ARG A 476 -1.03 9.79 22.78
C ARG A 476 -2.07 9.68 23.90
N HIS A 477 -1.65 9.29 25.09
CA HIS A 477 -2.53 9.13 26.25
C HIS A 477 -2.66 10.43 27.07
N PHE A 478 -1.98 11.50 26.63
CA PHE A 478 -1.99 12.80 27.27
C PHE A 478 -2.32 13.89 26.27
N HIS A 479 -3.05 14.91 26.70
CA HIS A 479 -3.02 16.18 25.99
C HIS A 479 -1.70 16.86 26.35
N THR A 480 -0.76 16.83 25.39
CA THR A 480 0.59 17.37 25.55
C THR A 480 0.66 18.77 24.94
N ILE A 481 1.00 19.76 25.76
CA ILE A 481 0.99 21.19 25.39
C ILE A 481 2.42 21.71 25.31
N PHE A 482 2.87 22.08 24.13
CA PHE A 482 4.20 22.64 23.90
C PHE A 482 4.13 24.19 23.95
N ASP A 483 4.41 24.77 25.12
CA ASP A 483 4.31 26.21 25.37
C ASP A 483 5.69 26.86 25.17
N GLN A 484 5.95 27.27 23.93
CA GLN A 484 7.22 27.88 23.52
C GLN A 484 7.44 29.24 24.19
N GLN A 485 6.38 30.04 24.33
CA GLN A 485 6.46 31.38 24.90
C GLN A 485 6.97 31.34 26.35
N ASN A 486 6.52 30.35 27.13
CA ASN A 486 6.89 30.22 28.53
C ASN A 486 7.96 29.13 28.79
N ASN A 487 8.57 28.57 27.75
CA ASN A 487 9.58 27.50 27.83
C ASN A 487 9.15 26.36 28.77
N ARG A 488 7.96 25.80 28.54
CA ARG A 488 7.39 24.72 29.37
C ARG A 488 6.57 23.74 28.55
N VAL A 489 6.38 22.54 29.09
CA VAL A 489 5.49 21.53 28.51
C VAL A 489 4.40 21.19 29.53
N GLY A 490 3.15 21.24 29.09
CA GLY A 490 1.99 20.85 29.88
C GLY A 490 1.55 19.42 29.57
N PHE A 491 1.11 18.70 30.59
CA PHE A 491 0.46 17.39 30.47
C PHE A 491 -0.90 17.43 31.15
N ALA A 492 -1.93 16.91 30.47
CA ALA A 492 -3.24 16.69 31.06
C ALA A 492 -3.77 15.30 30.71
N ALA A 493 -4.45 14.68 31.66
CA ALA A 493 -5.17 13.44 31.41
C ALA A 493 -6.42 13.73 30.57
N VAL A 494 -6.57 12.99 29.47
CA VAL A 494 -7.69 13.11 28.53
C VAL A 494 -8.75 12.06 28.85
N LYS A 495 -10.02 12.41 28.65
CA LYS A 495 -11.09 11.42 28.50
C LYS A 495 -11.13 11.07 27.01
N CYS A 496 -10.62 9.90 26.63
CA CYS A 496 -10.79 9.36 25.29
C CYS A 496 -11.98 8.41 25.26
#